data_AF-A0A847LNW5-F1
#
_entry.id   AF-A0A847LNW5-F1
#
_cell.length_a   1.000
_cell.length_b   1.000
_cell.length_c   1.000
_cell.angle_alpha   90.00
_cell.angle_beta   90.00
_cell.angle_gamma   90.00
#
_symmetry.space_group_name_H-M   'P 1'
#
loop_
_entity.id
_entity.type
_entity.pdbx_description
1 polymer ?
#
loop_
_entity_poly.entity_id
_entity_poly.type
_entity_poly.pdbx_seq_one_letter_code
_entity_poly.pdbx_strand_id
1 'polypeptide(L)' 'MRRWSGAAILFWLDQNGLSARDLEPFLGDRAKVTAILARQRALTLTMSRNLSMEPGIPAEVLIPPSRLARAA' A
#
# COMPACT_ATOMS: atom_id res chain seq x y z
N MET A 1 17.38 -6.74 7.80
CA MET A 1 16.30 -6.98 6.82
C MET A 1 14.99 -6.40 7.35
N ARG A 2 14.49 -5.28 6.81
CA ARG A 2 13.12 -4.84 7.09
C ARG A 2 12.60 -4.01 5.90
N ARG A 3 12.02 -4.70 4.92
CA ARG A 3 11.42 -4.16 3.69
C ARG A 3 9.90 -4.43 3.77
N TRP A 4 9.16 -3.71 4.60
CA TRP A 4 7.73 -3.96 4.87
C TRP A 4 6.89 -2.80 4.29
N SER A 5 6.07 -3.08 3.28
CA SER A 5 4.96 -2.20 2.89
C SER A 5 3.76 -3.01 2.40
N GLY A 6 3.96 -4.04 1.56
CA GLY A 6 2.89 -4.99 1.18
C GLY A 6 2.33 -5.78 2.37
N ALA A 7 3.20 -6.34 3.21
CA ALA A 7 2.80 -7.05 4.43
C ALA A 7 2.12 -6.14 5.47
N ALA A 8 2.49 -4.86 5.51
CA ALA A 8 1.88 -3.90 6.43
C ALA A 8 0.44 -3.56 6.01
N ILE A 9 0.20 -3.41 4.70
CA ILE A 9 -1.15 -3.25 4.15
C ILE A 9 -2.01 -4.48 4.47
N LEU A 10 -1.49 -5.69 4.22
CA LEU A 10 -2.21 -6.93 4.53
C LEU A 10 -2.55 -7.06 6.02
N PHE A 11 -1.61 -6.72 6.89
CA PHE A 11 -1.85 -6.70 8.33
C PHE A 11 -2.95 -5.69 8.70
N TRP A 12 -2.87 -4.46 8.18
CA TRP A 12 -3.90 -3.45 8.44
C TRP A 12 -5.29 -3.91 7.96
N LEU A 13 -5.37 -4.53 6.77
CA LEU A 13 -6.63 -5.06 6.25
C LEU A 13 -7.21 -6.13 7.18
N ASP A 14 -6.39 -7.09 7.59
CA ASP A 14 -6.77 -8.16 8.51
C ASP A 14 -7.32 -7.60 9.84
N GLN A 15 -6.63 -6.62 10.43
CA GLN A 15 -7.08 -5.97 11.67
C GLN A 15 -8.39 -5.18 11.53
N ASN A 16 -8.79 -4.84 10.31
CA ASN A 16 -10.03 -4.13 10.00
C ASN A 16 -11.10 -5.02 9.35
N GLY A 17 -10.88 -6.34 9.29
CA GLY A 17 -11.83 -7.28 8.68
C GLY A 17 -11.98 -7.11 7.15
N LEU A 18 -10.99 -6.51 6.51
CA LEU A 18 -10.94 -6.27 5.08
C LEU A 18 -10.06 -7.30 4.36
N SER A 19 -10.34 -7.51 3.09
CA SER A 19 -9.60 -8.39 2.20
C SER A 19 -8.85 -7.60 1.13
N ALA A 20 -7.91 -8.25 0.44
CA ALA A 20 -7.25 -7.65 -0.72
C ALA A 20 -8.25 -7.23 -1.82
N ARG A 21 -9.41 -7.89 -1.93
CA ARG A 21 -10.45 -7.54 -2.91
C ARG A 21 -11.04 -6.16 -2.63
N ASP A 22 -11.07 -5.75 -1.37
CA ASP A 22 -11.59 -4.44 -0.97
C ASP A 22 -10.65 -3.29 -1.38
N LEU A 23 -9.45 -3.61 -1.87
CA LEU A 23 -8.55 -2.64 -2.49
C LEU A 23 -8.84 -2.38 -3.98
N GLU A 24 -9.63 -3.23 -4.64
CA GLU A 24 -9.91 -3.11 -6.08
C GLU A 24 -10.53 -1.76 -6.47
N PRO A 25 -11.47 -1.17 -5.70
CA PRO A 25 -12.01 0.17 -6.01
C PRO A 25 -10.94 1.28 -6.04
N PHE A 26 -9.86 1.13 -5.27
CA PHE A 26 -8.84 2.16 -5.10
C PHE A 26 -7.61 1.95 -5.99
N LEU A 27 -7.32 0.69 -6.33
CA LEU A 27 -6.15 0.31 -7.10
C LEU A 27 -6.50 -0.12 -8.52
N GLY A 28 -7.71 -0.63 -8.77
CA GLY A 28 -8.17 -1.20 -10.02
C GLY A 28 -8.25 -2.72 -9.95
N ASP A 29 -7.97 -3.40 -11.06
CA ASP A 29 -8.13 -4.85 -11.13
C ASP A 29 -7.30 -5.66 -10.12
N ARG A 30 -7.72 -6.90 -9.90
CA ARG A 30 -7.08 -7.87 -9.00
C ARG A 30 -5.60 -8.13 -9.32
N ALA A 31 -5.20 -8.08 -10.59
CA ALA A 31 -3.82 -8.31 -10.98
C ALA A 31 -2.92 -7.17 -10.47
N LYS A 32 -3.40 -5.92 -10.56
CA LYS A 32 -2.69 -4.75 -10.05
C LYS A 32 -2.63 -4.74 -8.53
N VAL A 33 -3.73 -5.09 -7.84
CA VAL A 33 -3.74 -5.27 -6.39
C VAL A 33 -2.66 -6.28 -5.97
N THR A 34 -2.65 -7.45 -6.60
CA THR A 34 -1.68 -8.52 -6.30
C THR A 34 -0.25 -8.05 -6.55
N ALA A 35 0.02 -7.38 -7.68
CA ALA A 35 1.35 -6.86 -7.99
C ALA A 35 1.84 -5.83 -6.94
N ILE A 36 0.94 -5.01 -6.39
CA ILE A 36 1.28 -4.03 -5.35
C ILE A 36 1.54 -4.72 -4.02
N LEU A 37 0.66 -5.62 -3.59
CA LEU A 37 0.82 -6.36 -2.33
C LEU A 37 2.08 -7.24 -2.36
N ALA A 38 2.39 -7.84 -3.51
CA ALA A 38 3.63 -8.58 -3.76
C ALA A 38 4.86 -7.68 -3.96
N ARG A 39 4.70 -6.35 -3.94
CA ARG A 39 5.75 -5.34 -4.17
C ARG A 39 6.46 -5.47 -5.53
N GLN A 40 5.81 -6.08 -6.50
CA GLN A 40 6.23 -6.11 -7.89
C GLN A 40 5.98 -4.75 -8.57
N ARG A 41 5.04 -3.96 -8.03
CA ARG A 41 4.77 -2.59 -8.45
C ARG A 41 4.74 -1.65 -7.24
N ALA A 42 5.31 -0.45 -7.40
CA ALA A 42 5.25 0.59 -6.37
C ALA A 42 3.86 1.25 -6.33
N LEU A 43 3.41 1.63 -5.13
CA LEU A 43 2.29 2.55 -4.98
C LEU A 43 2.69 3.93 -5.51
N THR A 44 1.79 4.55 -6.27
CA THR A 44 1.95 5.98 -6.61
C THR A 44 1.46 6.85 -5.45
N LEU A 45 1.82 8.14 -5.47
CA LEU A 45 1.33 9.10 -4.48
C LEU A 45 -0.21 9.20 -4.51
N THR A 46 -0.81 9.20 -5.70
CA THR A 46 -2.27 9.23 -5.86
C THR A 46 -2.93 8.01 -5.24
N MET A 47 -2.39 6.81 -5.47
CA MET A 47 -2.93 5.58 -4.88
C MET A 47 -2.78 5.58 -3.36
N SER A 48 -1.66 6.08 -2.86
CA SER A 48 -1.42 6.21 -1.42
C SER A 48 -2.41 7.18 -0.78
N ARG A 49 -2.69 8.32 -1.43
CA ARG A 49 -3.72 9.27 -0.97
C ARG A 49 -5.11 8.66 -0.99
N ASN A 50 -5.48 7.95 -2.06
CA ASN A 50 -6.79 7.30 -2.16
C ASN A 50 -6.98 6.33 -1.00
N LEU A 51 -6.04 5.38 -0.81
CA LEU A 51 -6.08 4.41 0.27
C LEU A 51 -6.13 5.06 1.66
N SER A 52 -5.47 6.21 1.84
CA SER A 52 -5.46 6.96 3.10
C SER A 52 -6.76 7.70 3.37
N MET A 53 -7.50 8.11 2.34
CA MET A 53 -8.81 8.72 2.51
C MET A 53 -9.88 7.65 2.72
N GLU A 54 -9.89 6.64 1.84
CA GLU A 54 -10.79 5.51 1.89
C GLU A 54 -10.02 4.28 1.37
N PRO A 55 -9.93 3.18 2.15
CA PRO A 55 -10.66 2.88 3.38
C PRO A 55 -10.07 3.50 4.67
N GLY A 56 -9.06 4.38 4.56
CA GLY A 56 -8.45 5.03 5.74
C GLY A 56 -7.14 4.39 6.21
N ILE A 57 -6.39 3.78 5.30
CA ILE A 57 -5.09 3.16 5.63
C ILE A 57 -4.10 4.25 6.03
N PRO A 58 -3.51 4.23 7.24
CA PRO A 58 -2.57 5.25 7.68
C PRO A 58 -1.42 5.42 6.70
N ALA A 59 -1.06 6.68 6.39
CA ALA A 59 -0.01 6.99 5.42
C ALA A 59 1.34 6.33 5.77
N GLU A 60 1.64 6.17 7.06
CA GLU A 60 2.82 5.44 7.57
C GLU A 60 2.86 3.95 7.20
N VAL A 61 1.71 3.32 6.95
CA VAL A 61 1.61 1.94 6.45
C VAL A 61 1.90 1.88 4.95
N LEU A 62 1.51 2.93 4.22
CA LEU A 62 1.58 3.01 2.75
C LEU A 62 2.95 3.48 2.25
N ILE A 63 3.59 4.38 2.99
CA ILE A 63 4.83 5.05 2.59
C ILE A 63 6.01 4.26 3.16
N PRO A 64 6.81 3.56 2.32
CA PRO A 64 8.06 3.01 2.79
C PRO A 64 9.00 4.17 3.18
N PRO A 65 9.87 4.02 4.20
CA PRO A 65 10.85 5.03 4.54
C PRO A 65 11.65 5.38 3.28
N SER A 66 11.46 6.60 2.80
CA SER A 66 12.09 7.07 1.58
C SER A 66 13.57 7.19 1.85
N ARG A 67 14.37 6.45 1.08
CA ARG A 67 15.80 6.74 0.96
C ARG A 67 15.89 7.98 0.07
N LEU A 68 15.53 9.15 0.61
CA LEU A 68 15.90 10.41 -0.02
C LEU A 68 17.41 10.31 -0.21
N ALA A 69 17.83 10.18 -1.47
CA ALA A 69 19.22 10.29 -1.81
C ALA A 69 19.67 11.64 -1.28
N ARG A 70 20.67 11.64 -0.40
CA ARG A 70 21.38 12.87 -0.05
C ARG A 70 21.75 13.52 -1.38
N ALA A 71 21.14 14.66 -1.68
CA ALA A 71 21.71 15.57 -2.65
C ALA A 71 23.10 15.91 -2.09
N ALA A 72 24.12 15.56 -2.87
CA ALA A 72 25.51 15.90 -2.60
C ALA A 72 25.73 17.39 -2.87
#